data_AF-A0A8T3NZ60-F1
#
_entry.id   AF-A0A8T3NZ60-F1
#
_cell.length_a   1.000
_cell.length_b   1.000
_cell.length_c   1.000
_cell.angle_alpha   90.00
_cell.angle_beta   90.00
_cell.angle_gamma   90.00
#
_symmetry.space_group_name_H-M   'P 1'
#
loop_
_entity.id
_entity.type
_entity.pdbx_description
1 polymer ?
#
loop_
_entity_poly.entity_id
_entity_poly.type
_entity_poly.pdbx_seq_one_letter_code
_entity_poly.pdbx_strand_id
1 'polypeptide(L)'
;EAARLEVDRLEARRIHAEELETERLAAERRRIEAQRLEAERQRLETERLEAERQRVAAEETEDRSGLVRYPSHPDGVAATPSRKIEAGPVEHSPQGPLTAPWTITVPDAAANPAKVGDEPPVWPPLGAVYQRAAPPPAIVDDGAIGVPLPAVRGTIGLQPTATPGPSMVSRIFNQSGGGAARPPSGVRPCAHCALPLSAAAQFCRRCGTRQA
;
A
#
# COMPACT_ATOMS: atom_id res chain seq x y z
N GLU A 1 56.41 9.00 -32.86
CA GLU A 1 56.16 9.36 -31.43
C GLU A 1 54.76 9.91 -31.19
N ALA A 2 54.28 10.87 -32.00
CA ALA A 2 52.92 11.43 -31.87
C ALA A 2 51.78 10.38 -31.85
N ALA A 3 51.87 9.33 -32.69
CA ALA A 3 50.87 8.26 -32.72
C ALA A 3 50.83 7.43 -31.41
N ARG A 4 51.95 7.30 -30.69
CA ARG A 4 51.99 6.57 -29.41
C ARG A 4 51.30 7.37 -28.30
N LEU A 5 51.58 8.67 -28.24
CA LEU A 5 50.92 9.59 -27.29
C LEU A 5 49.39 9.62 -27.46
N GLU A 6 48.88 9.50 -28.69
CA GLU A 6 47.43 9.50 -28.92
C GLU A 6 46.78 8.18 -28.49
N VAL A 7 47.46 7.04 -28.69
CA VAL A 7 47.01 5.74 -28.18
C VAL A 7 46.96 5.77 -26.65
N ASP A 8 48.02 6.25 -25.99
CA ASP A 8 48.08 6.34 -24.53
C ASP A 8 46.95 7.23 -23.95
N ARG A 9 46.60 8.33 -24.64
CA ARG A 9 45.48 9.19 -24.25
C ARG A 9 44.13 8.52 -24.39
N LEU A 10 43.93 7.73 -25.44
CA LEU A 10 42.69 6.97 -25.64
C LEU A 10 42.56 5.86 -24.60
N GLU A 11 43.65 5.19 -24.25
CA GLU A 11 43.67 4.18 -23.18
C GLU A 11 43.37 4.81 -21.81
N ALA A 12 44.00 5.94 -21.48
CA ALA A 12 43.70 6.66 -20.24
C ALA A 12 42.22 7.09 -20.14
N ARG A 13 41.62 7.53 -21.25
CA ARG A 13 40.18 7.86 -21.29
C ARG A 13 39.30 6.65 -21.10
N ARG A 14 39.67 5.49 -21.66
CA ARG A 14 38.92 4.23 -21.47
C ARG A 14 38.97 3.76 -20.03
N ILE A 15 40.15 3.77 -19.41
CA ILE A 15 40.31 3.38 -18.01
C ILE A 15 39.49 4.30 -17.09
N HIS A 16 39.58 5.62 -17.29
CA HIS A 16 38.79 6.57 -16.50
C HIS A 16 37.27 6.41 -16.69
N ALA A 17 36.82 6.08 -17.91
CA ALA A 17 35.40 5.81 -18.15
C ALA A 17 34.93 4.54 -17.43
N GLU A 18 35.75 3.49 -17.43
CA GLU A 18 35.48 2.24 -16.72
C GLU A 18 35.46 2.45 -15.21
N GLU A 19 36.43 3.17 -14.64
CA GLU A 19 36.45 3.51 -13.22
C GLU A 19 35.17 4.25 -12.80
N LEU A 20 34.74 5.24 -13.58
CA LEU A 20 33.51 5.98 -13.31
C LEU A 20 32.25 5.12 -13.40
N GLU A 21 32.22 4.13 -14.29
CA GLU A 21 31.14 3.14 -14.36
C GLU A 21 31.14 2.22 -13.14
N THR A 22 32.31 1.72 -12.72
CA THR A 22 32.43 0.89 -11.51
C THR A 22 32.00 1.65 -10.26
N GLU A 23 32.33 2.94 -10.15
CA GLU A 23 31.91 3.79 -9.03
C GLU A 23 30.39 3.99 -9.01
N ARG A 24 29.77 4.24 -10.18
CA ARG A 24 28.31 4.36 -10.29
C ARG A 24 27.60 3.06 -9.87
N LEU A 25 28.08 1.92 -10.35
CA LEU A 25 27.52 0.61 -9.98
C LEU A 25 27.71 0.33 -8.47
N ALA A 26 28.85 0.70 -7.90
CA ALA A 26 29.09 0.57 -6.47
C ALA A 26 28.14 1.47 -5.64
N ALA A 27 27.92 2.71 -6.08
CA ALA A 27 26.99 3.63 -5.44
C ALA A 27 25.53 3.13 -5.53
N GLU A 28 25.13 2.58 -6.67
CA GLU A 28 23.80 1.98 -6.85
C GLU A 28 23.60 0.76 -5.94
N ARG A 29 24.58 -0.14 -5.86
CA ARG A 29 24.55 -1.29 -4.95
C ARG A 29 24.40 -0.85 -3.49
N ARG A 30 25.16 0.15 -3.06
CA ARG A 30 25.03 0.72 -1.70
C ARG A 30 23.64 1.29 -1.42
N ARG A 31 23.01 1.96 -2.40
CA ARG A 31 21.64 2.47 -2.26
C ARG A 31 20.62 1.34 -2.10
N ILE A 32 20.73 0.30 -2.90
CA ILE A 32 19.84 -0.88 -2.82
C ILE A 32 20.02 -1.59 -1.48
N GLU A 33 21.26 -1.75 -1.01
CA GLU A 33 21.55 -2.36 0.29
C GLU A 33 20.98 -1.52 1.45
N ALA A 34 21.17 -0.20 1.43
CA ALA A 34 20.58 0.70 2.42
C ALA A 34 19.04 0.59 2.45
N GLN A 35 18.39 0.56 1.27
CA GLN A 35 16.95 0.40 1.17
C GLN A 35 16.46 -0.94 1.73
N ARG A 36 17.21 -2.03 1.50
CA ARG A 36 16.90 -3.35 2.07
C ARG A 36 17.00 -3.34 3.59
N LEU A 37 18.05 -2.76 4.15
CA LEU A 37 18.23 -2.63 5.59
C LEU A 37 17.12 -1.77 6.22
N GLU A 38 16.71 -0.69 5.56
CA GLU A 38 15.60 0.14 6.03
C GLU A 38 14.26 -0.62 6.00
N ALA A 39 13.98 -1.35 4.91
CA ALA A 39 12.78 -2.17 4.81
C ALA A 39 12.76 -3.30 5.87
N GLU A 40 13.91 -3.89 6.19
CA GLU A 40 14.05 -4.88 7.26
C GLU A 40 13.79 -4.27 8.64
N ARG A 41 14.37 -3.09 8.91
CA ARG A 41 14.11 -2.35 10.16
C ARG A 41 12.63 -2.03 10.33
N GLN A 42 11.97 -1.56 9.27
CA GLN A 42 10.54 -1.28 9.30
C GLN A 42 9.72 -2.54 9.59
N ARG A 43 10.07 -3.69 9.00
CA ARG A 43 9.40 -4.96 9.28
C ARG A 43 9.54 -5.37 10.75
N LEU A 44 10.76 -5.29 11.29
CA LEU A 44 11.02 -5.60 12.70
C LEU A 44 10.29 -4.64 13.65
N GLU A 45 10.19 -3.36 13.29
CA GLU A 45 9.44 -2.37 14.06
C GLU A 45 7.93 -2.67 14.03
N THR A 46 7.37 -3.00 12.86
CA THR A 46 5.97 -3.41 12.77
C THR A 46 5.68 -4.67 13.58
N GLU A 47 6.57 -5.66 13.54
CA GLU A 47 6.43 -6.89 14.32
C GLU A 47 6.48 -6.61 15.83
N ARG A 48 7.37 -5.72 16.27
CA ARG A 48 7.42 -5.29 17.68
C ARG A 48 6.15 -4.58 18.13
N LEU A 49 5.62 -3.67 17.31
CA LEU A 49 4.37 -2.97 17.59
C LEU A 49 3.17 -3.93 17.60
N GLU A 50 3.15 -4.93 16.71
CA GLU A 50 2.12 -5.97 16.72
C GLU A 50 2.21 -6.86 17.96
N ALA A 51 3.42 -7.27 18.35
CA ALA A 51 3.63 -8.02 19.59
C ALA A 51 3.23 -7.22 20.82
N GLU A 52 3.54 -5.92 20.87
CA GLU A 52 3.13 -5.03 21.96
C GLU A 52 1.60 -4.90 22.01
N ARG A 53 0.94 -4.70 20.88
CA ARG A 53 -0.54 -4.69 20.80
C ARG A 53 -1.15 -6.00 21.28
N GLN A 54 -0.55 -7.14 20.95
CA GLN A 54 -1.02 -8.43 21.44
C GLN A 54 -0.85 -8.57 22.95
N ARG A 55 0.26 -8.08 23.51
CA ARG A 55 0.48 -8.06 24.97
C ARG A 55 -0.56 -7.20 25.69
N VAL A 56 -0.79 -5.98 25.21
CA VAL A 56 -1.80 -5.07 25.78
C VAL A 56 -3.20 -5.67 25.66
N ALA A 57 -3.55 -6.24 24.50
CA ALA A 57 -4.84 -6.90 24.33
C ALA A 57 -5.01 -8.12 25.26
N ALA A 58 -3.94 -8.88 25.50
CA ALA A 58 -3.96 -9.99 26.46
C ALA A 58 -4.18 -9.49 27.90
N GLU A 59 -3.48 -8.44 28.31
CA GLU A 59 -3.63 -7.79 29.62
C GLU A 59 -5.07 -7.25 29.81
N GLU A 60 -5.62 -6.56 28.82
CA GLU A 60 -7.02 -6.09 28.85
C GLU A 60 -8.02 -7.25 28.97
N THR A 61 -7.75 -8.39 28.33
CA THR A 61 -8.60 -9.58 28.49
C THR A 61 -8.47 -10.21 29.87
N GLU A 62 -7.28 -10.18 30.46
CA GLU A 62 -7.03 -10.68 31.81
C GLU A 62 -7.77 -9.81 32.83
N ASP A 63 -7.61 -8.49 32.79
CA ASP A 63 -8.32 -7.52 33.64
C ASP A 63 -9.84 -7.65 33.51
N ARG A 64 -10.34 -7.75 32.28
CA ARG A 64 -11.77 -7.90 32.02
C ARG A 64 -12.31 -9.24 32.51
N SER A 65 -11.50 -10.30 32.50
CA SER A 65 -11.87 -11.61 33.05
C SER A 65 -11.75 -11.68 34.58
N GLY A 66 -10.80 -10.94 35.16
CA GLY A 66 -10.53 -10.89 36.60
C GLY A 66 -11.59 -10.14 37.41
N LEU A 67 -12.38 -9.28 36.76
CA LEU A 67 -13.42 -8.48 37.42
C LEU A 67 -14.70 -9.25 37.79
N VAL A 68 -14.81 -10.56 37.47
CA VAL A 68 -15.94 -11.42 37.88
C VAL A 68 -15.47 -12.54 38.81
N ARG A 69 -14.56 -12.22 39.74
CA ARG A 69 -14.47 -12.96 40.99
C ARG A 69 -15.12 -12.12 42.07
N TYR A 70 -16.46 -12.08 42.05
CA TYR A 70 -17.18 -11.74 43.26
C TYR A 70 -16.60 -12.68 44.34
N PRO A 71 -16.00 -12.17 45.43
CA PRO A 71 -15.65 -13.04 46.53
C PRO A 71 -16.97 -13.68 46.95
N SER A 72 -17.15 -14.95 46.61
CA SER A 72 -18.23 -15.76 47.15
C SER A 72 -18.13 -15.53 48.64
N HIS A 73 -19.10 -14.79 49.18
CA HIS A 73 -19.18 -14.49 50.59
C HIS A 73 -18.90 -15.81 51.32
N PRO A 74 -17.89 -15.89 52.20
CA PRO A 74 -17.76 -17.07 53.02
C PRO A 74 -19.06 -17.13 53.83
N ASP A 75 -19.92 -18.08 53.48
CA ASP A 75 -21.11 -18.46 54.22
C ASP A 75 -20.67 -18.77 55.66
N GLY A 76 -20.80 -17.77 56.52
CA GLY A 76 -20.24 -17.82 57.87
C GLY A 76 -20.60 -16.63 58.76
N VAL A 77 -21.41 -15.67 58.31
CA VAL A 77 -22.07 -14.74 59.24
C VAL A 77 -23.33 -15.41 59.76
N ALA A 78 -23.15 -16.06 60.91
CA ALA A 78 -24.23 -16.46 61.79
C ALA A 78 -25.25 -15.33 61.91
N ALA A 79 -26.52 -15.70 61.73
CA ALA A 79 -27.68 -14.85 61.93
C ALA A 79 -27.55 -14.04 63.22
N THR A 80 -27.33 -12.73 63.10
CA THR A 80 -27.56 -11.81 64.21
C THR A 80 -29.08 -11.63 64.32
N PRO A 81 -29.66 -11.77 65.52
CA PRO A 81 -31.10 -11.59 65.70
C PRO A 81 -31.47 -10.13 65.46
N SER A 82 -32.43 -9.93 64.55
CA SER A 82 -33.22 -8.72 64.30
C SER A 82 -33.13 -7.67 65.42
N ARG A 83 -32.24 -6.69 65.26
CA ARG A 83 -32.33 -5.45 66.00
C ARG A 83 -33.40 -4.62 65.31
N LYS A 84 -34.57 -4.49 65.96
CA LYS A 84 -35.61 -3.52 65.62
C LYS A 84 -34.95 -2.16 65.42
N ILE A 85 -34.86 -1.72 64.17
CA ILE A 85 -34.56 -0.33 63.85
C ILE A 85 -35.90 0.38 63.97
N GLU A 86 -36.09 1.08 65.07
CA GLU A 86 -37.17 2.06 65.20
C GLU A 86 -36.94 3.15 64.15
N ALA A 87 -37.96 3.38 63.32
CA ALA A 87 -37.97 4.41 62.30
C ALA A 87 -37.88 5.79 62.96
N GLY A 88 -36.67 6.33 63.05
CA GLY A 88 -36.45 7.76 63.27
C GLY A 88 -36.87 8.55 62.02
N PRO A 89 -37.37 9.79 62.18
CA PRO A 89 -37.85 10.59 61.06
C PRO A 89 -36.70 10.91 60.11
N VAL A 90 -36.88 10.54 58.84
CA VAL A 90 -35.97 10.85 57.74
C VAL A 90 -36.08 12.34 57.45
N GLU A 91 -35.16 13.13 58.02
CA GLU A 91 -34.94 14.51 57.60
C GLU A 91 -34.44 14.49 56.15
N HIS A 92 -35.30 15.01 55.28
CA HIS A 92 -35.04 15.20 53.87
C HIS A 92 -33.94 16.26 53.72
N SER A 93 -32.73 15.82 53.39
CA SER A 93 -31.67 16.73 52.94
C SER A 93 -32.00 17.17 51.50
N PRO A 94 -32.18 18.48 51.23
CA PRO A 94 -32.56 18.94 49.89
C PRO A 94 -31.38 18.78 48.94
N GLN A 95 -31.61 17.97 47.90
CA GLN A 95 -30.75 17.89 46.73
C GLN A 95 -30.69 19.25 46.06
N GLY A 96 -29.54 19.93 46.17
CA GLY A 96 -29.25 21.11 45.36
C GLY A 96 -29.10 20.72 43.87
N PRO A 97 -29.52 21.58 42.93
CA PRO A 97 -29.43 21.28 41.51
C PRO A 97 -27.96 21.35 41.05
N LEU A 98 -27.38 20.19 40.74
CA LEU A 98 -26.13 20.08 39.99
C LEU A 98 -26.39 20.49 38.54
N THR A 99 -26.39 21.80 38.29
CA THR A 99 -26.28 22.37 36.95
C THR A 99 -25.03 23.24 36.92
N ALA A 100 -23.88 22.59 36.73
CA ALA A 100 -22.67 23.28 36.29
C ALA A 100 -22.48 22.98 34.80
N PRO A 101 -22.61 23.96 33.90
CA PRO A 101 -22.12 23.82 32.53
C PRO A 101 -20.59 23.89 32.60
N TRP A 102 -19.91 22.79 32.33
CA TRP A 102 -18.47 22.81 32.12
C TRP A 102 -18.23 23.49 30.76
N THR A 103 -18.06 24.80 30.77
CA THR A 103 -17.51 25.52 29.62
C THR A 103 -16.03 25.18 29.52
N ILE A 104 -15.67 24.37 28.51
CA ILE A 104 -14.28 24.26 28.06
C ILE A 104 -13.89 25.63 27.49
N THR A 105 -13.15 26.41 28.26
CA THR A 105 -12.38 27.53 27.73
C THR A 105 -11.21 26.95 26.95
N VAL A 106 -11.33 26.94 25.61
CA VAL A 106 -10.19 26.79 24.71
C VAL A 106 -9.33 28.04 24.88
N PRO A 107 -8.04 27.93 25.26
CA PRO A 107 -7.18 29.10 25.34
C PRO A 107 -6.99 29.69 23.95
N ASP A 108 -7.25 30.99 23.84
CA ASP A 108 -6.96 31.83 22.68
C ASP A 108 -5.53 31.61 22.21
N ALA A 109 -5.40 31.06 20.99
CA ALA A 109 -4.17 31.02 20.24
C ALA A 109 -3.87 32.44 19.70
N ALA A 110 -3.39 33.32 20.56
CA ALA A 110 -2.91 34.64 20.17
C ALA A 110 -1.54 34.92 20.81
N ALA A 111 -0.48 34.51 20.10
CA ALA A 111 0.78 35.27 19.92
C ALA A 111 1.92 34.32 19.50
N ASN A 112 2.08 34.13 18.19
CA ASN A 112 3.41 33.85 17.65
C ASN A 112 3.54 34.48 16.25
N PRO A 113 4.11 35.69 16.12
CA PRO A 113 4.37 36.30 14.83
C PRO A 113 5.74 35.81 14.31
N ALA A 114 5.79 34.60 13.76
CA ALA A 114 6.94 34.12 13.01
C ALA A 114 6.54 33.90 11.55
N LYS A 115 6.92 34.89 10.74
CA LYS A 115 6.92 34.91 9.28
C LYS A 115 7.26 33.55 8.65
N VAL A 116 6.34 32.98 7.89
CA VAL A 116 6.61 32.17 6.70
C VAL A 116 5.46 32.43 5.71
N GLY A 117 5.79 32.73 4.46
CA GLY A 117 4.81 33.13 3.45
C GLY A 117 3.87 31.99 3.03
N ASP A 118 2.57 32.26 3.14
CA ASP A 118 1.50 31.43 2.59
C ASP A 118 1.18 31.87 1.16
N GLU A 119 1.72 31.14 0.17
CA GLU A 119 0.93 30.82 -1.02
C GLU A 119 0.38 29.39 -0.78
N PRO A 120 -0.95 29.20 -0.74
CA PRO A 120 -1.51 27.86 -0.59
C PRO A 120 -1.20 27.04 -1.84
N PRO A 121 -0.82 25.75 -1.71
CA PRO A 121 -0.71 24.89 -2.87
C PRO A 121 -2.10 24.73 -3.51
N VAL A 122 -2.25 25.29 -4.72
CA VAL A 122 -3.42 25.06 -5.56
C VAL A 122 -3.41 23.59 -5.98
N TRP A 123 -4.15 22.77 -5.24
CA TRP A 123 -4.46 21.42 -5.70
C TRP A 123 -5.41 21.53 -6.89
N PRO A 124 -5.08 20.93 -8.05
CA PRO A 124 -6.01 20.94 -9.17
C PRO A 124 -7.27 20.14 -8.79
N PRO A 125 -8.47 20.57 -9.23
CA PRO A 125 -9.70 19.84 -8.97
C PRO A 125 -9.62 18.42 -9.54
N LEU A 126 -10.09 17.46 -8.74
CA LEU A 126 -10.26 16.05 -9.10
C LEU A 126 -11.22 15.92 -10.30
N GLY A 127 -10.66 16.04 -11.50
CA GLY A 127 -11.43 16.00 -12.76
C GLY A 127 -10.58 16.10 -14.03
N ALA A 128 -9.27 16.35 -13.94
CA ALA A 128 -8.38 16.32 -15.10
C ALA A 128 -8.05 14.87 -15.48
N VAL A 129 -8.85 14.34 -16.40
CA VAL A 129 -8.54 13.14 -17.18
C VAL A 129 -7.14 13.30 -17.77
N TYR A 130 -6.22 12.41 -17.44
CA TYR A 130 -4.93 12.25 -18.13
C TYR A 130 -5.21 11.95 -19.61
N GLN A 131 -5.28 12.97 -20.46
CA GLN A 131 -5.04 12.79 -21.89
C GLN A 131 -3.57 12.42 -22.05
N ARG A 132 -3.31 11.16 -22.43
CA ARG A 132 -1.99 10.74 -22.91
C ARG A 132 -1.56 11.73 -24.00
N ALA A 133 -0.49 12.47 -23.74
CA ALA A 133 0.23 13.19 -24.76
C ALA A 133 0.57 12.20 -25.88
N ALA A 134 0.13 12.51 -27.10
CA ALA A 134 0.57 11.81 -28.30
C ALA A 134 2.11 11.90 -28.40
N PRO A 135 2.80 10.84 -28.82
CA PRO A 135 4.24 10.91 -29.06
C PRO A 135 4.52 11.98 -30.15
N PRO A 136 5.64 12.72 -30.05
CA PRO A 136 6.01 13.69 -31.09
C PRO A 136 6.19 12.98 -32.43
N PRO A 137 5.87 13.64 -33.56
CA PRO A 137 6.12 13.08 -34.88
C PRO A 137 7.63 12.87 -35.05
N ALA A 138 8.01 11.67 -35.45
CA ALA A 138 9.36 11.40 -35.92
C ALA A 138 9.65 12.31 -37.11
N ILE A 139 10.64 13.18 -36.97
CA ILE A 139 11.24 13.89 -38.09
C ILE A 139 11.95 12.81 -38.92
N VAL A 140 11.37 12.52 -40.08
CA VAL A 140 12.01 11.71 -41.11
C VAL A 140 12.91 12.69 -41.87
N ASP A 141 14.20 12.66 -41.57
CA ASP A 141 15.20 13.30 -42.42
C ASP A 141 15.32 12.48 -43.72
N ASP A 142 14.84 13.09 -44.81
CA ASP A 142 15.14 12.68 -46.19
C ASP A 142 16.63 12.91 -46.48
N GLY A 143 17.48 12.03 -45.96
CA GLY A 143 18.92 12.03 -46.18
C GLY A 143 19.38 10.70 -46.76
N ALA A 144 19.32 10.59 -48.08
CA ALA A 144 19.82 9.45 -48.83
C ALA A 144 21.32 9.22 -48.56
N ILE A 145 21.65 8.14 -47.84
CA ILE A 145 22.97 7.50 -47.90
C ILE A 145 22.73 6.07 -48.38
N GLY A 146 22.98 5.86 -49.67
CA GLY A 146 22.92 4.56 -50.30
C GLY A 146 24.04 3.66 -49.80
N VAL A 147 23.67 2.54 -49.17
CA VAL A 147 24.54 1.37 -49.04
C VAL A 147 23.79 0.21 -49.70
N PRO A 148 24.37 -0.48 -50.71
CA PRO A 148 23.68 -1.56 -51.39
C PRO A 148 23.75 -2.83 -50.54
N LEU A 149 22.60 -3.38 -50.17
CA LEU A 149 22.47 -4.76 -49.70
C LEU A 149 21.58 -5.56 -50.66
N PRO A 150 21.91 -6.84 -50.91
CA PRO A 150 21.38 -7.59 -52.05
C PRO A 150 19.94 -8.05 -51.85
N ALA A 151 19.24 -8.10 -52.98
CA ALA A 151 17.84 -8.43 -53.12
C ALA A 151 17.46 -9.81 -52.55
N VAL A 152 16.58 -9.83 -51.55
CA VAL A 152 15.78 -11.00 -51.21
C VAL A 152 14.35 -10.75 -51.71
N ARG A 153 14.02 -11.46 -52.78
CA ARG A 153 12.74 -11.42 -53.47
C ARG A 153 11.76 -12.29 -52.68
N GLY A 154 10.90 -11.67 -51.88
CA GLY A 154 9.84 -12.34 -51.13
C GLY A 154 8.57 -11.50 -51.13
N THR A 155 7.60 -11.87 -51.96
CA THR A 155 6.27 -11.27 -52.03
C THR A 155 5.49 -11.58 -50.75
N ILE A 156 5.20 -10.58 -49.93
CA ILE A 156 4.20 -10.68 -48.86
C ILE A 156 2.96 -9.90 -49.32
N GLY A 157 1.88 -10.63 -49.59
CA GLY A 157 0.57 -10.06 -49.87
C GLY A 157 0.00 -9.38 -48.63
N LEU A 158 -0.43 -8.14 -48.80
CA LEU A 158 -1.21 -7.40 -47.82
C LEU A 158 -2.65 -7.93 -47.84
N GLN A 159 -3.12 -8.46 -46.71
CA GLN A 159 -4.54 -8.68 -46.40
C GLN A 159 -4.97 -7.68 -45.31
N PRO A 160 -6.15 -7.07 -45.40
CA PRO A 160 -6.60 -6.04 -44.48
C PRO A 160 -7.25 -6.62 -43.21
N THR A 161 -6.89 -6.00 -42.07
CA THR A 161 -7.69 -5.80 -40.85
C THR A 161 -8.67 -6.90 -40.42
N ALA A 162 -8.23 -7.76 -39.48
CA ALA A 162 -9.12 -8.50 -38.60
C ALA A 162 -9.07 -7.88 -37.19
N THR A 163 -10.24 -7.46 -36.71
CA THR A 163 -10.55 -7.07 -35.33
C THR A 163 -10.07 -8.13 -34.32
N PRO A 164 -9.43 -7.77 -33.20
CA PRO A 164 -9.00 -8.75 -32.21
C PRO A 164 -10.20 -9.25 -31.40
N GLY A 165 -10.57 -10.51 -31.59
CA GLY A 165 -11.53 -11.23 -30.76
C GLY A 165 -10.97 -11.57 -29.37
N PRO A 166 -11.84 -11.88 -28.38
CA PRO A 166 -11.50 -12.04 -26.97
C PRO A 166 -10.88 -13.42 -26.64
N SER A 167 -9.88 -13.88 -27.40
CA SER A 167 -9.29 -15.22 -27.20
C SER A 167 -7.80 -15.23 -26.85
N MET A 168 -7.15 -14.08 -26.71
CA MET A 168 -5.69 -14.02 -26.51
C MET A 168 -5.22 -13.75 -25.07
N VAL A 169 -6.14 -13.62 -24.10
CA VAL A 169 -5.77 -13.46 -22.67
C VAL A 169 -5.70 -14.80 -21.92
N SER A 170 -6.24 -15.89 -22.47
CA SER A 170 -6.20 -17.22 -21.81
C SER A 170 -4.90 -18.00 -22.00
N ARG A 171 -3.88 -17.47 -22.69
CA ARG A 171 -2.61 -18.19 -22.90
C ARG A 171 -1.46 -17.82 -21.96
N ILE A 172 -1.57 -16.74 -21.20
CA ILE A 172 -0.48 -16.34 -20.28
C ILE A 172 -0.48 -17.18 -18.99
N PHE A 173 -1.58 -17.87 -18.66
CA PHE A 173 -1.67 -18.70 -17.45
C PHE A 173 -1.27 -20.18 -17.64
N ASN A 174 -0.87 -20.59 -18.85
CA ASN A 174 -0.70 -22.01 -19.20
C ASN A 174 0.74 -22.41 -19.57
N GLN A 175 1.74 -21.56 -19.29
CA GLN A 175 3.15 -21.80 -19.65
C GLN A 175 4.10 -22.04 -18.46
N SER A 176 3.62 -22.01 -17.23
CA SER A 176 4.36 -22.50 -16.05
C SER A 176 4.01 -23.97 -15.82
N GLY A 177 4.78 -24.86 -16.44
CA GLY A 177 4.68 -26.30 -16.22
C GLY A 177 4.86 -26.65 -14.74
N GLY A 178 3.87 -27.35 -14.17
CA GLY A 178 3.96 -27.84 -12.80
C GLY A 178 2.61 -28.17 -12.17
N GLY A 179 1.87 -29.12 -12.75
CA GLY A 179 0.69 -29.71 -12.13
C GLY A 179 -0.59 -28.92 -12.34
N ALA A 180 -1.50 -29.45 -13.16
CA ALA A 180 -2.88 -28.99 -13.22
C ALA A 180 -3.58 -29.32 -11.88
N ALA A 181 -3.29 -28.53 -10.84
CA ALA A 181 -4.15 -28.45 -9.68
C ALA A 181 -5.52 -28.00 -10.20
N ARG A 182 -6.46 -28.95 -10.29
CA ARG A 182 -7.87 -28.62 -10.50
C ARG A 182 -8.20 -27.50 -9.51
N PRO A 183 -8.73 -26.35 -9.97
CA PRO A 183 -9.17 -25.33 -9.05
C PRO A 183 -10.13 -25.98 -8.05
N PRO A 184 -10.04 -25.64 -6.75
CA PRO A 184 -10.97 -26.16 -5.76
C PRO A 184 -12.40 -25.93 -6.28
N SER A 185 -13.20 -27.00 -6.26
CA SER A 185 -14.56 -26.99 -6.80
C SER A 185 -15.33 -25.80 -6.25
N GLY A 186 -15.77 -24.90 -7.13
CA GLY A 186 -16.54 -23.72 -6.74
C GLY A 186 -15.85 -22.37 -6.99
N VAL A 187 -14.71 -22.31 -7.68
CA VAL A 187 -14.10 -21.04 -8.12
C VAL A 187 -14.13 -20.93 -9.64
N ARG A 188 -14.66 -19.82 -10.16
CA ARG A 188 -14.69 -19.46 -11.59
C ARG A 188 -13.99 -18.12 -11.84
N PRO A 189 -13.23 -17.94 -12.93
CA PRO A 189 -12.63 -16.65 -13.25
C PRO A 189 -13.69 -15.66 -13.78
N CYS A 190 -13.57 -14.39 -13.42
CA CYS A 190 -14.36 -13.31 -14.01
C CYS A 190 -14.11 -13.20 -15.51
N ALA A 191 -15.17 -13.16 -16.33
CA ALA A 191 -15.05 -13.06 -17.78
C ALA A 191 -14.34 -11.78 -18.28
N HIS A 192 -14.31 -10.72 -17.46
CA HIS A 192 -13.73 -9.43 -17.85
C HIS A 192 -12.30 -9.21 -17.32
N CYS A 193 -12.06 -9.52 -16.05
CA CYS A 193 -10.77 -9.21 -15.40
C CYS A 193 -10.05 -10.41 -14.80
N ALA A 194 -10.53 -11.64 -15.06
CA ALA A 194 -9.95 -12.90 -14.60
C ALA A 194 -9.79 -13.08 -13.08
N LEU A 195 -10.41 -12.21 -12.27
CA LEU A 195 -10.43 -12.38 -10.81
C LEU A 195 -11.13 -13.70 -10.44
N PRO A 196 -10.59 -14.53 -9.54
CA PRO A 196 -11.28 -15.70 -9.05
C PRO A 196 -12.52 -15.28 -8.25
N LEU A 197 -13.67 -15.79 -8.65
CA LEU A 197 -14.97 -15.56 -8.03
C LEU A 197 -15.53 -16.89 -7.52
N SER A 198 -16.32 -16.83 -6.45
CA SER A 198 -17.11 -18.00 -6.05
C SER A 198 -18.13 -18.36 -7.14
N ALA A 199 -18.47 -19.64 -7.27
CA ALA A 199 -19.44 -20.11 -8.26
C ALA A 199 -20.82 -19.46 -8.09
N ALA A 200 -21.17 -19.06 -6.86
CA ALA A 200 -22.42 -18.36 -6.55
C ALA A 200 -22.38 -16.84 -6.79
N ALA A 201 -21.22 -16.25 -7.10
CA ALA A 201 -21.10 -14.80 -7.29
C ALA A 201 -21.78 -14.35 -8.59
N GLN A 202 -22.79 -13.50 -8.48
CA GLN A 202 -23.48 -12.88 -9.62
C GLN A 202 -22.74 -11.67 -10.21
N PHE A 203 -21.85 -11.03 -9.43
CA PHE A 203 -21.10 -9.83 -9.84
C PHE A 203 -19.63 -9.93 -9.44
N CYS A 204 -18.75 -9.39 -10.28
CA CYS A 204 -17.33 -9.27 -9.96
C CYS A 204 -17.09 -8.07 -9.03
N ARG A 205 -16.51 -8.31 -7.84
CA ARG A 205 -16.18 -7.22 -6.89
C ARG A 205 -15.17 -6.21 -7.43
N ARG A 206 -14.33 -6.60 -8.40
CA ARG A 206 -13.29 -5.72 -8.95
C ARG A 206 -13.78 -4.83 -10.09
N CYS A 207 -14.67 -5.32 -10.95
CA CYS A 207 -15.08 -4.58 -12.15
C CYS A 207 -16.61 -4.41 -12.29
N GLY A 208 -17.40 -4.89 -11.34
CA GLY A 208 -18.87 -4.76 -11.36
C GLY A 208 -19.59 -5.58 -12.43
N THR A 209 -18.87 -6.30 -13.30
CA THR A 209 -19.50 -7.09 -14.38
C THR A 209 -20.35 -8.23 -13.83
N ARG A 210 -21.58 -8.32 -14.33
CA ARG A 210 -22.51 -9.42 -14.04
C ARG A 210 -21.98 -10.70 -14.70
N GLN A 211 -21.89 -11.78 -13.94
CA GLN A 211 -21.46 -13.08 -14.42
C GLN A 211 -22.70 -13.90 -14.77
N ALA A 212 -22.74 -14.44 -16.00
CA ALA A 212 -23.80 -15.34 -16.47
C ALA A 212 -23.70 -16.72 -15.82
#